data_AF-A0A8J3YY22-F1
#
_entry.id   AF-A0A8J3YY22-F1
#
_cell.length_a   1.000
_cell.length_b   1.000
_cell.length_c   1.000
_cell.angle_alpha   90.00
_cell.angle_beta   90.00
_cell.angle_gamma   90.00
#
_symmetry.space_group_name_H-M   'P 1'
#
loop_
_entity.id
_entity.type
_entity.pdbx_description
1 polymer ?
#
loop_
_entity_poly.entity_id
_entity_poly.type
_entity_poly.pdbx_seq_one_letter_code
_entity_poly.pdbx_strand_id
1 'polypeptide(L)'
;MTIDATRSERRSALSFSIAALGALVTLIMLFLPISVDRPGDHEAQLACGNAFDIEVILNVNSDSPESYWRAGYDRCTGARGDRLAKTVAALAVTVLLTAAAAVWPRRGAPDR
;
A
#
# COMPACT_ATOMS: atom_id res chain seq x y z
N MET A 1 30.34 6.43 30.17
CA MET A 1 30.46 6.03 28.75
C MET A 1 29.38 5.06 28.26
N THR A 2 28.49 4.56 29.12
CA THR A 2 27.46 3.54 28.79
C THR A 2 26.12 4.11 28.26
N ILE A 3 25.88 5.42 28.41
CA ILE A 3 24.59 6.06 28.05
C ILE A 3 24.45 6.27 26.53
N ASP A 4 25.56 6.40 25.80
CA ASP A 4 25.52 6.61 24.34
C ASP A 4 25.28 5.31 23.55
N ALA A 5 25.76 4.17 24.05
CA ALA A 5 25.59 2.87 23.37
C ALA A 5 24.11 2.44 23.28
N THR A 6 23.38 2.53 24.39
CA THR A 6 21.95 2.16 24.46
C THR A 6 21.04 3.07 23.65
N ARG A 7 21.50 4.29 23.34
CA ARG A 7 20.75 5.31 22.59
C ARG A 7 20.89 5.16 21.08
N SER A 8 22.06 4.69 20.64
CA SER A 8 22.31 4.31 19.25
C SER A 8 21.45 3.11 18.84
N GLU A 9 21.42 2.06 19.67
CA GLU A 9 20.59 0.87 19.43
C GLU A 9 19.10 1.20 19.30
N ARG A 10 18.56 2.06 20.17
CA ARG A 10 17.14 2.45 20.10
C ARG A 10 16.77 3.21 18.81
N ARG A 11 17.67 4.05 18.28
CA ARG A 11 17.45 4.77 17.01
C ARG A 11 17.51 3.83 15.80
N SER A 12 18.45 2.88 15.83
CA SER A 12 18.55 1.84 14.81
C SER A 12 17.31 0.94 14.80
N ALA A 13 16.88 0.48 15.98
CA ALA A 13 15.68 -0.34 16.14
C ALA A 13 14.40 0.39 15.69
N LEU A 14 14.26 1.68 16.00
CA LEU A 14 13.10 2.48 15.59
C LEU A 14 13.06 2.69 14.07
N SER A 15 14.20 3.01 13.46
CA SER A 15 14.31 3.16 12.00
C SER A 15 14.01 1.85 11.27
N PHE A 16 14.54 0.74 11.79
CA PHE A 16 14.27 -0.60 11.28
C PHE A 16 12.80 -0.98 11.41
N SER A 17 12.16 -0.65 12.54
CA SER A 17 10.74 -0.93 12.77
C SER A 17 9.84 -0.15 11.82
N ILE A 18 10.13 1.14 11.57
CA ILE A 18 9.39 1.96 10.60
C ILE A 18 9.56 1.39 9.19
N ALA A 19 10.79 1.02 8.80
CA ALA A 19 11.06 0.43 7.50
C ALA A 19 10.32 -0.91 7.32
N ALA A 20 10.36 -1.79 8.34
CA ALA A 20 9.69 -3.08 8.31
C ALA A 20 8.16 -2.93 8.23
N LEU A 21 7.58 -2.01 8.99
CA LEU A 21 6.15 -1.72 8.93
C LEU A 21 5.75 -1.16 7.56
N GLY A 22 6.51 -0.22 7.01
CA GLY A 22 6.23 0.32 5.68
C GLY A 22 6.36 -0.73 4.58
N ALA A 23 7.37 -1.60 4.64
CA ALA A 23 7.51 -2.73 3.73
C ALA A 23 6.32 -3.70 3.84
N LEU A 24 5.89 -4.02 5.06
CA LEU A 24 4.74 -4.88 5.32
C LEU A 24 3.45 -4.28 4.75
N VAL A 25 3.18 -2.99 4.99
CA VAL A 25 2.00 -2.28 4.46
C VAL A 25 2.02 -2.27 2.92
N THR A 26 3.18 -2.03 2.31
CA THR A 26 3.37 -2.05 0.86
C THR A 26 3.05 -3.44 0.29
N LEU A 27 3.58 -4.48 0.93
CA LEU A 27 3.35 -5.87 0.53
C LEU A 27 1.86 -6.21 0.64
N ILE A 28 1.23 -5.88 1.77
CA ILE A 28 -0.22 -6.05 1.97
C ILE A 28 -1.02 -5.32 0.88
N MET A 29 -0.68 -4.06 0.56
CA MET A 29 -1.34 -3.28 -0.49
C MET A 29 -1.23 -3.93 -1.87
N LEU A 30 -0.11 -4.56 -2.20
CA LEU A 30 0.13 -5.19 -3.50
C LEU A 30 -0.56 -6.55 -3.65
N PHE A 31 -0.60 -7.35 -2.57
CA PHE A 31 -1.12 -8.72 -2.60
C PHE A 31 -2.60 -8.83 -2.28
N LEU A 32 -3.18 -7.89 -1.52
CA LEU A 32 -4.61 -7.91 -1.25
C LEU A 32 -5.42 -7.74 -2.55
N PRO A 33 -6.47 -8.54 -2.74
CA PRO A 33 -7.32 -8.43 -3.91
C PRO A 33 -8.02 -7.07 -3.96
N ILE A 34 -8.27 -6.63 -5.19
CA ILE A 34 -9.07 -5.47 -5.53
C ILE A 34 -10.46 -6.00 -5.85
N SER A 35 -11.43 -5.69 -5.00
CA SER A 35 -12.85 -5.81 -5.32
C SER A 35 -13.40 -4.42 -5.62
N VAL A 36 -14.20 -4.32 -6.67
CA VAL A 36 -14.92 -3.08 -6.99
C VAL A 36 -16.41 -3.35 -6.89
N ASP A 37 -17.06 -2.64 -5.98
CA ASP A 37 -18.52 -2.69 -5.85
C ASP A 37 -19.17 -2.08 -7.08
N ARG A 38 -20.10 -2.82 -7.69
CA ARG A 38 -20.86 -2.33 -8.83
C ARG A 38 -22.14 -1.64 -8.34
N PRO A 39 -22.38 -0.38 -8.71
CA PRO A 39 -23.67 0.24 -8.46
C PRO A 39 -24.72 -0.44 -9.33
N GLY A 40 -25.74 -1.04 -8.70
CA GLY A 40 -26.93 -1.60 -9.37
C GLY A 40 -27.07 -3.12 -9.34
N ASP A 41 -26.07 -3.86 -8.86
CA ASP A 41 -26.17 -5.32 -8.66
C ASP A 41 -25.78 -5.62 -7.21
N HIS A 42 -26.77 -5.99 -6.38
CA HIS A 42 -26.56 -6.19 -4.94
C HIS A 42 -25.74 -7.44 -4.58
N GLU A 43 -25.35 -8.25 -5.58
CA GLU A 43 -24.65 -9.52 -5.33
C GLU A 43 -23.38 -9.74 -6.17
N ALA A 44 -23.09 -8.90 -7.17
CA ALA A 44 -21.95 -9.10 -8.05
C ALA A 44 -20.78 -8.18 -7.69
N GLN A 45 -19.97 -8.60 -6.71
CA GLN A 45 -18.65 -8.01 -6.51
C GLN A 45 -17.75 -8.38 -7.70
N LEU A 46 -17.21 -7.37 -8.38
CA LEU A 46 -16.25 -7.60 -9.46
C LEU A 46 -14.89 -7.91 -8.83
N ALA A 47 -14.46 -9.17 -8.89
CA ALA A 47 -13.14 -9.59 -8.43
C ALA A 47 -12.09 -9.26 -9.49
N CYS A 48 -11.31 -8.19 -9.27
CA CYS A 48 -10.30 -7.70 -10.21
C CYS A 48 -8.90 -8.32 -9.99
N GLY A 49 -8.78 -9.34 -9.14
CA GLY A 49 -7.49 -9.95 -8.78
C GLY A 49 -6.64 -9.04 -7.89
N ASN A 50 -5.32 -9.19 -7.93
CA ASN A 50 -4.38 -8.35 -7.17
C ASN A 50 -3.70 -7.29 -8.07
N ALA A 51 -2.72 -6.55 -7.54
CA ALA A 51 -2.04 -5.49 -8.32
C ALA A 51 -1.12 -6.03 -9.43
N PHE A 52 -0.69 -7.30 -9.35
CA PHE A 52 0.19 -7.98 -10.29
C PHE A 52 -0.51 -8.98 -11.21
N ASP A 53 -1.67 -9.48 -10.77
CA ASP A 53 -2.43 -10.47 -11.48
C ASP A 53 -3.34 -9.76 -12.46
N ILE A 54 -3.01 -9.92 -13.74
CA ILE A 54 -3.75 -9.28 -14.83
C ILE A 54 -5.00 -10.07 -15.18
N GLU A 55 -5.13 -11.30 -14.67
CA GLU A 55 -6.26 -12.18 -14.97
C GLU A 55 -7.53 -11.61 -14.36
N VAL A 56 -8.31 -10.90 -15.19
CA VAL A 56 -9.61 -10.41 -14.79
C VAL A 56 -10.53 -11.61 -14.81
N ILE A 57 -10.80 -12.19 -13.63
CA ILE A 57 -11.78 -13.26 -13.46
C ILE A 57 -13.18 -12.64 -13.56
N LEU A 58 -13.55 -12.24 -14.77
CA LEU A 58 -14.88 -11.83 -15.14
C LEU A 58 -15.68 -13.13 -15.35
N ASN A 59 -16.46 -13.53 -14.34
CA ASN A 59 -17.46 -14.59 -14.48
C ASN A 59 -18.65 -14.04 -15.29
N VAL A 60 -18.37 -13.72 -16.56
CA VAL A 60 -19.30 -13.08 -17.47
C VAL A 60 -19.75 -14.14 -18.46
N ASN A 61 -21.06 -14.39 -18.48
CA ASN A 61 -21.66 -15.24 -19.51
C ASN A 61 -21.17 -14.78 -20.89
N SER A 62 -20.74 -15.73 -21.72
CA SER A 62 -20.23 -15.50 -23.08
C SER A 62 -21.18 -14.71 -23.99
N ASP A 63 -22.45 -14.58 -23.60
CA ASP A 63 -23.50 -13.86 -24.31
C ASP A 63 -23.62 -12.37 -23.94
N SER A 64 -22.77 -11.86 -23.04
CA SER A 64 -22.82 -10.45 -22.67
C SER A 64 -22.29 -9.54 -23.80
N PRO A 65 -22.87 -8.34 -24.00
CA PRO A 65 -22.40 -7.39 -25.01
C PRO A 65 -20.93 -6.98 -24.78
N GLU A 66 -20.18 -6.72 -25.85
CA GLU A 66 -18.77 -6.28 -25.76
C GLU A 66 -18.57 -5.07 -24.82
N SER A 67 -19.52 -4.14 -24.84
CA SER A 67 -19.52 -2.95 -23.98
C SER A 67 -19.55 -3.29 -22.48
N TYR A 68 -20.09 -4.44 -22.10
CA TYR A 68 -20.22 -4.88 -20.72
C TYR A 68 -18.89 -5.37 -20.13
N TRP A 69 -18.13 -6.18 -20.88
CA TRP A 69 -16.82 -6.64 -20.41
C TRP A 69 -15.82 -5.47 -20.38
N ARG A 70 -15.87 -4.58 -21.38
CA ARG A 70 -14.96 -3.43 -21.51
C ARG A 70 -15.10 -2.46 -20.33
N ALA A 71 -16.34 -2.16 -19.93
CA ALA A 71 -16.59 -1.35 -18.74
C ALA A 71 -16.09 -2.01 -17.44
N GLY A 72 -16.14 -3.35 -17.33
CA GLY A 72 -15.55 -4.09 -16.21
C GLY A 72 -14.01 -4.01 -16.21
N TYR A 73 -13.41 -4.20 -17.38
CA TYR A 73 -11.97 -4.11 -17.58
C TYR A 73 -11.42 -2.72 -17.24
N ASP A 74 -12.08 -1.66 -17.71
CA ASP A 74 -11.66 -0.28 -17.45
C ASP A 74 -11.72 0.05 -15.95
N ARG A 75 -12.76 -0.40 -15.24
CA ARG A 75 -12.87 -0.23 -13.79
C ARG A 75 -11.81 -1.00 -13.02
N CYS A 76 -11.53 -2.25 -13.40
CA CYS A 76 -10.46 -3.03 -12.79
C CYS A 76 -9.09 -2.39 -13.03
N THR A 77 -8.84 -1.91 -14.24
CA THR A 77 -7.58 -1.25 -14.61
C THR A 77 -7.40 0.06 -13.85
N GLY A 78 -8.46 0.88 -13.74
CA GLY A 78 -8.46 2.09 -12.92
C GLY A 78 -8.17 1.81 -11.44
N ALA A 79 -8.86 0.82 -10.85
CA ALA A 79 -8.65 0.45 -9.46
C ALA A 79 -7.23 -0.09 -9.18
N ARG A 80 -6.64 -0.82 -10.14
CA ARG A 80 -5.21 -1.22 -10.08
C ARG A 80 -4.29 -0.01 -10.09
N GLY A 81 -4.52 0.94 -11.00
CA GLY A 81 -3.77 2.20 -11.07
C GLY A 81 -3.80 2.98 -9.76
N ASP A 82 -4.97 3.16 -9.17
CA ASP A 82 -5.15 3.83 -7.88
C ASP A 82 -4.39 3.14 -6.75
N ARG A 83 -4.37 1.80 -6.76
CA ARG A 83 -3.67 1.00 -5.75
C ARG A 83 -2.16 1.12 -5.88
N LEU A 84 -1.64 1.12 -7.10
CA LEU A 84 -0.23 1.39 -7.35
C LEU A 84 0.16 2.81 -6.91
N ALA A 85 -0.66 3.81 -7.24
CA ALA A 85 -0.42 5.19 -6.80
C ALA A 85 -0.38 5.32 -5.27
N LYS A 86 -1.34 4.71 -4.56
CA LYS A 86 -1.36 4.65 -3.08
C LYS A 86 -0.14 3.94 -2.52
N THR A 87 0.30 2.86 -3.16
CA THR A 87 1.49 2.10 -2.74
C THR A 87 2.77 2.93 -2.88
N VAL A 88 2.93 3.64 -4.00
CA VAL A 88 4.07 4.57 -4.22
C VAL A 88 4.04 5.70 -3.20
N ALA A 89 2.87 6.27 -2.92
CA ALA A 89 2.72 7.30 -1.89
C ALA A 89 3.11 6.77 -0.49
N ALA A 90 2.66 5.56 -0.12
CA ALA A 90 3.02 4.94 1.15
C ALA A 90 4.53 4.66 1.26
N LEU A 91 5.17 4.21 0.18
CA LEU A 91 6.62 4.04 0.13
C LEU A 91 7.36 5.38 0.31
N ALA A 92 6.93 6.43 -0.40
CA ALA A 92 7.52 7.75 -0.27
C ALA A 92 7.43 8.29 1.17
N VAL A 93 6.25 8.16 1.81
CA VAL A 93 6.05 8.56 3.22
C VAL A 93 6.93 7.73 4.15
N THR A 94 7.03 6.42 3.93
CA THR A 94 7.88 5.54 4.75
C THR A 94 9.34 5.97 4.67
N VAL A 95 9.86 6.22 3.47
CA VAL A 95 11.24 6.69 3.25
C VAL A 95 11.46 8.05 3.93
N LEU A 96 10.48 8.95 3.85
CA LEU A 96 10.56 10.24 4.52
C LEU A 96 10.62 10.09 6.04
N LEU A 97 9.79 9.20 6.62
CA LEU A 97 9.77 8.94 8.06
C LEU A 97 11.05 8.26 8.56
N THR A 98 11.61 7.31 7.80
CA THR A 98 12.88 6.67 8.16
C THR A 98 14.03 7.66 8.08
N ALA A 99 14.08 8.51 7.04
CA ALA A 99 15.07 9.57 6.92
C ALA A 99 14.93 10.60 8.06
N ALA A 100 13.70 11.01 8.38
CA ALA A 100 13.42 11.92 9.49
C ALA A 100 13.86 11.31 10.83
N ALA A 101 13.55 10.04 11.10
CA ALA A 101 13.96 9.35 12.33
C ALA A 101 15.49 9.23 12.47
N ALA A 102 16.20 9.06 11.35
CA ALA A 102 17.66 9.01 11.32
C ALA A 102 18.30 10.38 11.58
N VAL A 103 17.69 11.46 11.07
CA VAL A 103 18.27 12.82 11.08
C VAL A 103 17.79 13.69 12.25
N TRP A 104 16.64 13.40 12.88
CA TRP A 104 16.00 14.32 13.84
C TRP A 104 16.92 14.72 15.01
N PRO A 105 17.31 16.01 15.12
CA PRO A 105 18.10 16.53 16.24
C PRO A 105 17.24 16.59 17.52
N ARG A 106 17.85 16.33 18.68
CA ARG A 106 17.17 16.44 19.99
C ARG A 106 16.58 17.84 20.17
N ARG A 107 15.26 17.99 20.03
CA ARG A 107 14.55 19.11 20.67
C ARG A 107 14.24 18.68 22.10
N GLY A 108 14.99 19.20 23.07
CA GLY A 108 14.64 19.13 24.48
C GLY A 108 15.61 18.37 25.38
N ALA A 109 16.82 18.90 25.57
CA ALA A 109 17.47 18.83 26.87
C ALA A 109 17.74 20.28 27.29
N PRO A 110 16.90 20.91 28.13
CA PRO A 110 17.34 22.12 28.81
C PRO A 110 18.47 21.72 29.77
N ASP A 111 19.66 22.23 29.52
CA ASP A 111 20.80 22.10 30.42
C ASP A 111 20.41 22.71 31.78
N ARG A 112 20.43 21.89 32.84
CA ARG A 112 20.42 22.31 34.23
C ARG A 112 21.43 21.50 35.00
#